data_AF-A0A7S0TZU0-F1
#
_entry.id   AF-A0A7S0TZU0-F1
#
_cell.length_a   1.000
_cell.length_b   1.000
_cell.length_c   1.000
_cell.angle_alpha   90.00
_cell.angle_beta   90.00
_cell.angle_gamma   90.00
#
_symmetry.space_group_name_H-M   'P 1'
#
loop_
_entity.id
_entity.type
_entity.pdbx_description
1 polymer ?
#
loop_
_entity_poly.entity_id
_entity_poly.type
_entity_poly.pdbx_seq_one_letter_code
_entity_poly.pdbx_strand_id
1 'polypeptide(L)'
;VGIDPAGDGPPQAPSKQRVMWVSLLEKAYAKAHGCYENLSKGTIQYGLKDLTGGAPQVLPLDDDSVKSKVVNGTLWSQLLEWARNGNLIGIHFRVTPEAEDTNLRDGCAYPVVAVKEVDDGGMHRMIQIRNPWTSDFDYRGEWAADSKMWARYPTLSTECSHSDPSLFWVRAAEGEAYEQSDFTKIFSRSILVVTRIFPPSWQMSRVKGMWTLSNSKGPPFQSLDTKGNWLVNPQFQIHCKETKTICFIDVGQSDLRLKGEDEYKSPVGFALLRARTIQDKGPNITLQDLLNPPPIAYRFGRDASLAFVVTLERKDSPYVVVAFSQEGVSGVGRVHCTVWHNKPLLLRGGETVHLQDGSERDRGDEDEELVASKEELPDADPQDQHIAVAGRAAAPAPREDKSAREKREAEEDQIAKARQGASDAKKAVQGSLPVSQSVPAGGAGLRPKDAV
;
A
#
# COMPACT_ATOMS: atom_id res chain seq x y z
N VAL A 1 13.23 -9.11 22.08
CA VAL A 1 14.22 -8.69 23.10
C VAL A 1 13.92 -9.48 24.36
N GLY A 2 14.74 -10.49 24.68
CA GLY A 2 14.66 -11.24 25.94
C GLY A 2 15.99 -11.09 26.63
N ILE A 3 15.99 -10.42 27.78
CA ILE A 3 17.12 -10.42 28.71
C ILE A 3 16.79 -11.51 29.73
N ASP A 4 17.55 -12.59 29.72
CA ASP A 4 17.49 -13.59 30.79
C ASP A 4 18.19 -13.00 32.03
N PRO A 5 17.50 -12.81 33.18
CA PRO A 5 18.09 -12.19 34.36
C PRO A 5 18.91 -13.15 35.24
N ALA A 6 19.05 -14.43 34.88
CA ALA A 6 19.74 -15.42 35.71
C ALA A 6 20.82 -16.17 34.92
N GLY A 7 22.07 -15.70 35.02
CA GLY A 7 23.23 -16.44 34.53
C GLY A 7 23.59 -17.59 35.47
N ASP A 8 23.28 -18.83 35.10
CA ASP A 8 23.98 -20.03 35.59
C ASP A 8 23.71 -21.28 34.74
N GLY A 9 23.81 -21.16 33.41
CA GLY A 9 23.68 -22.28 32.47
C GLY A 9 24.94 -22.48 31.61
N PRO A 10 25.27 -23.73 31.20
CA PRO A 10 26.46 -24.03 30.39
C PRO A 10 26.39 -23.33 29.01
N PRO A 11 27.54 -23.12 28.33
CA PRO A 11 27.65 -22.18 27.23
C PRO A 11 26.69 -22.56 26.08
N GLN A 12 25.62 -21.79 25.93
CA GLN A 12 24.71 -21.91 24.80
C GLN A 12 25.38 -21.42 23.52
N ALA A 13 24.99 -22.07 22.42
CA ALA A 13 25.23 -21.85 21.00
C ALA A 13 25.80 -20.48 20.55
N PRO A 14 26.59 -20.44 19.45
CA PRO A 14 27.36 -19.26 19.04
C PRO A 14 26.51 -17.99 19.07
N SER A 15 27.03 -17.02 19.81
CA SER A 15 26.46 -15.71 20.11
C SER A 15 25.43 -15.25 19.06
N LYS A 16 24.15 -15.16 19.45
CA LYS A 16 23.21 -14.25 18.79
C LYS A 16 23.90 -12.89 18.79
N GLN A 17 24.47 -12.50 17.65
CA GLN A 17 25.12 -11.22 17.48
C GLN A 17 24.12 -10.16 17.97
N ARG A 18 24.55 -9.25 18.84
CA ARG A 18 23.67 -8.19 19.36
C ARG A 18 23.38 -7.20 18.24
N VAL A 19 22.42 -7.53 17.38
CA VAL A 19 21.99 -6.69 16.27
C VAL A 19 21.07 -5.59 16.83
N MET A 20 21.63 -4.39 17.06
CA MET A 20 20.88 -3.25 17.63
C MET A 20 20.33 -2.28 16.58
N TRP A 21 20.79 -2.36 15.33
CA TRP A 21 20.42 -1.37 14.31
C TRP A 21 18.91 -1.31 14.05
N VAL A 22 18.21 -2.44 14.13
CA VAL A 22 16.75 -2.50 13.94
C VAL A 22 16.03 -1.71 15.03
N SER A 23 16.40 -1.91 16.30
CA SER A 23 15.81 -1.19 17.44
C SER A 23 16.14 0.31 17.41
N LEU A 24 17.34 0.67 16.93
CA LEU A 24 17.73 2.08 16.76
C LEU A 24 16.96 2.74 15.61
N LEU A 25 16.77 2.02 14.50
CA LEU A 25 15.96 2.48 13.37
C LEU A 25 14.51 2.69 13.79
N GLU A 26 13.92 1.74 14.52
CA GLU A 26 12.56 1.86 15.05
C GLU A 26 12.45 3.06 16.00
N LYS A 27 13.44 3.30 16.86
CA LYS A 27 13.48 4.47 17.75
C LYS A 27 13.54 5.78 16.95
N ALA A 28 14.38 5.85 15.92
CA ALA A 28 14.48 7.02 15.06
C ALA A 28 13.16 7.28 14.31
N TYR A 29 12.53 6.21 13.82
CA TYR A 29 11.24 6.27 13.14
C TYR A 29 10.11 6.70 14.09
N ALA A 30 10.07 6.15 15.32
CA ALA A 30 9.15 6.58 16.37
C ALA A 30 9.33 8.06 16.71
N LYS A 31 10.57 8.54 16.82
CA LYS A 31 10.88 9.96 17.05
C LYS A 31 10.36 10.83 15.90
N ALA A 32 10.55 10.42 14.65
CA ALA A 32 10.05 11.15 13.48
C ALA A 32 8.50 11.20 13.43
N HIS A 33 7.84 10.19 13.99
CA HIS A 33 6.38 10.12 14.11
C HIS A 33 5.84 10.58 15.48
N GLY A 34 6.67 11.22 16.30
CA GLY A 34 6.31 11.75 17.61
C GLY A 34 6.48 10.76 18.77
N CYS A 35 6.04 9.51 18.62
CA CYS A 35 6.18 8.47 19.65
C CYS A 35 6.06 7.05 19.07
N TYR A 36 6.34 6.03 19.89
CA TYR A 36 6.16 4.62 19.53
C TYR A 36 4.70 4.24 19.30
N GLU A 37 3.77 4.80 20.07
CA GLU A 37 2.34 4.49 19.94
C GLU A 37 1.81 4.85 18.55
N ASN A 38 2.28 5.96 17.98
CA ASN A 38 1.92 6.37 16.62
C ASN A 38 2.40 5.39 15.53
N LEU A 39 3.38 4.54 15.82
CA LEU A 39 3.82 3.51 14.87
C LEU A 39 2.80 2.36 14.75
N SER A 40 2.03 2.08 15.81
CA SER A 40 1.00 1.02 15.79
C SER A 40 -0.13 1.29 14.78
N LYS A 41 -0.30 2.56 14.42
CA LYS A 41 -1.26 3.05 13.42
C LYS A 41 -0.72 3.03 11.99
N GLY A 42 0.55 2.65 11.82
CA GLY A 42 1.22 2.59 10.53
C GLY A 42 0.79 1.39 9.69
N THR A 43 1.04 1.48 8.39
CA THR A 43 0.82 0.39 7.44
C THR A 43 2.11 0.07 6.70
N ILE A 44 2.23 -1.15 6.18
CA ILE A 44 3.44 -1.65 5.51
C ILE A 44 3.84 -0.73 4.34
N GLN A 45 2.88 -0.25 3.55
CA GLN A 45 3.16 0.62 2.41
C GLN A 45 3.84 1.93 2.81
N TYR A 46 3.43 2.55 3.92
CA TYR A 46 4.03 3.80 4.37
C TYR A 46 5.40 3.56 4.98
N GLY A 47 5.56 2.47 5.74
CA GLY A 47 6.90 2.05 6.21
C GLY A 47 7.87 1.80 5.06
N LEU A 48 7.45 1.08 4.02
CA LEU A 48 8.28 0.86 2.83
C LEU A 48 8.58 2.17 2.11
N LYS A 49 7.60 3.05 1.91
CA LYS A 49 7.82 4.38 1.30
C LYS A 49 8.83 5.22 2.08
N ASP A 50 8.67 5.29 3.41
CA ASP A 50 9.48 6.15 4.27
C ASP A 50 10.92 5.62 4.41
N LEU A 51 11.10 4.30 4.40
CA LEU A 51 12.42 3.67 4.52
C LEU A 51 13.19 3.54 3.20
N THR A 52 12.50 3.58 2.06
CA THR A 52 13.13 3.32 0.74
C THR A 52 13.02 4.46 -0.24
N GLY A 53 12.14 5.44 0.00
CA GLY A 53 11.79 6.46 -0.98
C GLY A 53 11.02 5.93 -2.20
N GLY A 54 10.64 4.65 -2.20
CA GLY A 54 9.92 4.00 -3.28
C GLY A 54 8.44 4.39 -3.35
N ALA A 55 7.76 3.91 -4.39
CA ALA A 55 6.34 4.16 -4.61
C ALA A 55 5.50 2.90 -4.37
N PRO A 56 4.77 2.81 -3.25
CA PRO A 56 3.99 1.62 -2.91
C PRO A 56 2.63 1.59 -3.60
N GLN A 57 2.26 0.41 -4.06
CA GLN A 57 0.95 0.04 -4.56
C GLN A 57 0.38 -1.07 -3.67
N VAL A 58 -0.91 -0.94 -3.37
CA VAL A 58 -1.65 -1.84 -2.47
C VAL A 58 -2.71 -2.55 -3.30
N LEU A 59 -2.75 -3.87 -3.20
CA LEU A 59 -3.61 -4.77 -3.97
C LEU A 59 -4.32 -5.71 -2.98
N PRO A 60 -5.51 -5.35 -2.49
CA PRO A 60 -6.34 -6.28 -1.72
C PRO A 60 -6.72 -7.47 -2.59
N LEU A 61 -6.40 -8.69 -2.17
CA LEU A 61 -6.63 -9.90 -2.99
C LEU A 61 -8.11 -10.32 -2.98
N ASP A 62 -8.92 -9.75 -2.10
CA ASP A 62 -10.37 -9.92 -2.03
C ASP A 62 -11.15 -8.97 -2.95
N ASP A 63 -10.50 -7.95 -3.52
CA ASP A 63 -11.10 -7.01 -4.47
C ASP A 63 -11.34 -7.67 -5.85
N ASP A 64 -12.54 -7.50 -6.41
CA ASP A 64 -12.93 -8.16 -7.66
C ASP A 64 -12.06 -7.76 -8.86
N SER A 65 -11.53 -6.53 -8.88
CA SER A 65 -10.61 -6.09 -9.94
C SER A 65 -9.26 -6.79 -9.83
N VAL A 66 -8.79 -7.08 -8.61
CA VAL A 66 -7.55 -7.81 -8.36
C VAL A 66 -7.75 -9.31 -8.62
N LYS A 67 -8.86 -9.90 -8.16
CA LYS A 67 -9.24 -11.30 -8.50
C LYS A 67 -9.27 -11.53 -10.00
N SER A 68 -9.89 -10.61 -10.75
CA SER A 68 -9.94 -10.67 -12.21
C SER A 68 -8.53 -10.69 -12.82
N LYS A 69 -7.59 -9.92 -12.26
CA LYS A 69 -6.16 -9.93 -12.69
C LYS A 69 -5.45 -11.23 -12.34
N VAL A 70 -5.83 -11.90 -11.25
CA VAL A 70 -5.26 -13.22 -10.91
C VAL A 70 -5.77 -14.27 -11.90
N VAL A 71 -7.08 -14.30 -12.13
CA VAL A 71 -7.73 -15.26 -13.03
C VAL A 71 -7.23 -15.11 -14.47
N ASN A 72 -7.06 -13.88 -14.97
CA ASN A 72 -6.62 -13.67 -16.35
C ASN A 72 -5.09 -13.64 -16.54
N GLY A 73 -4.30 -13.93 -15.49
CA GLY A 73 -2.84 -13.97 -15.56
C GLY A 73 -2.12 -12.62 -15.56
N THR A 74 -2.85 -11.50 -15.53
CA THR A 74 -2.26 -10.15 -15.48
C THR A 74 -1.43 -9.95 -14.22
N LEU A 75 -1.94 -10.39 -13.05
CA LEU A 75 -1.21 -10.24 -11.79
C LEU A 75 0.08 -11.06 -11.79
N TRP A 76 0.04 -12.27 -12.36
CA TRP A 76 1.22 -13.12 -12.46
C TRP A 76 2.32 -12.47 -13.32
N SER A 77 1.94 -11.94 -14.49
CA SER A 77 2.85 -11.20 -15.36
C SER A 77 3.46 -9.99 -14.65
N GLN A 78 2.64 -9.27 -13.86
CA GLN A 78 3.10 -8.15 -13.04
C GLN A 78 4.06 -8.57 -11.93
N LEU A 79 3.79 -9.66 -11.22
CA LEU A 79 4.67 -10.20 -10.18
C LEU A 79 6.06 -10.55 -10.75
N LEU A 80 6.11 -11.21 -11.92
CA LEU A 80 7.36 -11.50 -12.63
C LEU A 80 8.12 -10.22 -13.00
N GLU A 81 7.42 -9.22 -13.54
CA GLU A 81 8.02 -7.93 -13.89
C GLU A 81 8.56 -7.20 -12.64
N TRP A 82 7.78 -7.15 -11.57
CA TRP A 82 8.17 -6.49 -10.33
C TRP A 82 9.36 -7.16 -9.67
N ALA A 83 9.37 -8.50 -9.60
CA ALA A 83 10.50 -9.25 -9.08
C ALA A 83 11.76 -9.02 -9.92
N ARG A 84 11.64 -9.06 -11.26
CA ARG A 84 12.76 -8.81 -12.19
C ARG A 84 13.34 -7.39 -12.05
N ASN A 85 12.48 -6.41 -11.80
CA ASN A 85 12.88 -5.00 -11.64
C ASN A 85 13.42 -4.67 -10.24
N GLY A 86 13.52 -5.65 -9.33
CA GLY A 86 14.01 -5.43 -7.96
C GLY A 86 13.03 -4.64 -7.08
N ASN A 87 11.74 -4.65 -7.41
CA ASN A 87 10.72 -4.05 -6.55
C ASN A 87 10.53 -4.89 -5.29
N LEU A 88 10.19 -4.24 -4.17
CA LEU A 88 9.91 -4.93 -2.93
C LEU A 88 8.47 -5.42 -2.94
N ILE A 89 8.26 -6.72 -2.79
CA ILE A 89 6.93 -7.33 -2.76
C ILE A 89 6.72 -7.96 -1.38
N GLY A 90 5.57 -7.70 -0.78
CA GLY A 90 5.21 -8.27 0.51
C GLY A 90 3.72 -8.55 0.60
N ILE A 91 3.36 -9.50 1.45
CA ILE A 91 1.98 -9.89 1.72
C ILE A 91 1.68 -9.56 3.17
N HIS A 92 0.68 -8.71 3.41
CA HIS A 92 0.06 -8.61 4.72
C HIS A 92 -0.95 -9.75 4.85
N PHE A 93 -0.55 -10.78 5.59
CA PHE A 93 -1.34 -12.00 5.69
C PHE A 93 -2.55 -11.79 6.59
N ARG A 94 -3.71 -12.20 6.08
CA ARG A 94 -4.94 -12.37 6.83
C ARG A 94 -5.41 -13.81 6.68
N VAL A 95 -5.60 -14.49 7.81
CA VAL A 95 -5.97 -15.90 7.84
C VAL A 95 -7.28 -16.17 7.10
N THR A 96 -7.30 -17.27 6.35
CA THR A 96 -8.48 -17.89 5.72
C THR A 96 -8.73 -19.24 6.38
N PRO A 97 -9.97 -19.79 6.31
CA PRO A 97 -10.23 -21.15 6.79
C PRO A 97 -9.28 -22.19 6.17
N GLU A 98 -8.94 -22.03 4.90
CA GLU A 98 -8.02 -22.92 4.17
C GLU A 98 -6.54 -22.76 4.61
N ALA A 99 -6.22 -21.68 5.32
CA ALA A 99 -4.86 -21.39 5.79
C ALA A 99 -4.64 -21.72 7.28
N GLU A 100 -5.66 -22.17 8.02
CA GLU A 100 -5.55 -22.41 9.48
C GLU A 100 -4.43 -23.38 9.82
N ASP A 101 -4.23 -24.41 9.00
CA ASP A 101 -3.20 -25.45 9.20
C ASP A 101 -1.81 -25.06 8.64
N THR A 102 -1.67 -23.90 8.00
CA THR A 102 -0.39 -23.49 7.38
C THR A 102 0.65 -22.98 8.38
N ASN A 103 0.25 -22.76 9.64
CA ASN A 103 1.07 -22.21 10.72
C ASN A 103 1.57 -20.77 10.48
N LEU A 104 0.97 -20.05 9.52
CA LEU A 104 1.23 -18.62 9.31
C LEU A 104 0.53 -17.78 10.38
N ARG A 105 1.25 -16.81 10.93
CA ARG A 105 0.74 -15.85 11.92
C ARG A 105 -0.13 -14.77 11.27
N ASP A 106 -1.39 -14.69 11.66
CA ASP A 106 -2.35 -13.66 11.23
C ASP A 106 -1.86 -12.25 11.56
N GLY A 107 -2.19 -11.29 10.68
CA GLY A 107 -1.84 -9.87 10.84
C GLY A 107 -0.36 -9.54 10.64
N CYS A 108 0.42 -10.47 10.10
CA CYS A 108 1.86 -10.30 9.91
C CYS A 108 2.25 -10.10 8.44
N ALA A 109 3.42 -9.48 8.24
CA ALA A 109 4.01 -9.25 6.93
C ALA A 109 4.92 -10.41 6.51
N TYR A 110 4.78 -10.87 5.27
CA TYR A 110 5.57 -11.92 4.66
C TYR A 110 6.19 -11.40 3.35
N PRO A 111 7.51 -11.18 3.29
CA PRO A 111 8.18 -10.74 2.07
C PRO A 111 8.15 -11.83 1.00
N VAL A 112 7.84 -11.47 -0.25
CA VAL A 112 8.03 -12.33 -1.42
C VAL A 112 9.47 -12.16 -1.89
N VAL A 113 10.21 -13.27 -1.98
CA VAL A 113 11.65 -13.28 -2.29
C VAL A 113 11.90 -13.65 -3.74
N ALA A 114 11.09 -14.55 -4.31
CA ALA A 114 11.24 -15.00 -5.69
C ALA A 114 9.89 -15.38 -6.30
N VAL A 115 9.80 -15.25 -7.62
CA VAL A 115 8.66 -15.70 -8.43
C VAL A 115 9.24 -16.46 -9.62
N LYS A 116 8.80 -17.70 -9.84
CA LYS A 116 9.36 -18.59 -10.86
C LYS A 116 8.30 -19.29 -11.68
N GLU A 117 8.61 -19.50 -12.94
CA GLU A 117 7.91 -20.41 -13.85
C GLU A 117 8.86 -21.55 -14.19
N VAL A 118 8.45 -22.78 -13.91
CA VAL A 118 9.28 -23.99 -14.11
C VAL A 118 8.43 -25.04 -14.80
N ASP A 119 8.93 -25.62 -15.89
CA ASP A 119 8.28 -26.73 -16.57
C ASP A 119 8.75 -28.06 -15.98
N ASP A 120 7.82 -28.84 -15.41
CA ASP A 120 8.11 -30.16 -14.84
C ASP A 120 6.96 -31.13 -15.11
N GLY A 121 6.77 -31.43 -16.40
CA GLY A 121 5.58 -32.15 -16.89
C GLY A 121 4.35 -31.24 -17.01
N GLY A 122 4.59 -29.94 -17.21
CA GLY A 122 3.59 -28.88 -17.19
C GLY A 122 4.18 -27.61 -16.57
N MET A 123 3.67 -26.45 -16.97
CA MET A 123 4.14 -25.18 -16.43
C MET A 123 3.66 -24.95 -15.00
N HIS A 124 4.60 -24.81 -14.06
CA HIS A 124 4.35 -24.54 -12.65
C HIS A 124 4.78 -23.12 -12.27
N ARG A 125 3.89 -22.42 -11.57
CA ARG A 125 4.07 -21.05 -11.12
C ARG A 125 4.27 -21.04 -9.61
N MET A 126 5.45 -20.65 -9.17
CA MET A 126 5.89 -20.77 -7.79
C MET A 126 6.27 -19.40 -7.22
N ILE A 127 5.78 -19.10 -6.02
CA ILE A 127 6.11 -17.88 -5.26
C ILE A 127 6.88 -18.29 -4.02
N GLN A 128 8.10 -17.80 -3.85
CA GLN A 128 8.90 -17.99 -2.65
C GLN A 128 8.63 -16.87 -1.67
N ILE A 129 8.32 -17.23 -0.43
CA ILE A 129 7.96 -16.31 0.63
C ILE A 129 8.89 -16.55 1.81
N ARG A 130 9.33 -15.47 2.44
CA ARG A 130 10.10 -15.53 3.69
C ARG A 130 9.18 -15.43 4.88
N ASN A 131 9.37 -16.33 5.84
CA ASN A 131 8.84 -16.19 7.18
C ASN A 131 9.87 -15.48 8.08
N PRO A 132 9.64 -14.21 8.47
CA PRO A 132 10.56 -13.47 9.34
C PRO A 132 10.36 -13.77 10.84
N TRP A 133 9.37 -14.59 11.19
CA TRP A 133 8.99 -14.87 12.58
C TRP A 133 9.74 -16.11 13.13
N THR A 134 9.64 -16.35 14.44
CA THR A 134 10.41 -17.40 15.12
C THR A 134 10.12 -18.80 14.58
N SER A 135 11.05 -19.73 14.79
CA SER A 135 11.01 -21.13 14.31
C SER A 135 9.75 -21.91 14.71
N ASP A 136 8.98 -21.46 15.69
CA ASP A 136 7.73 -22.12 16.08
C ASP A 136 6.63 -22.00 15.00
N PHE A 137 6.83 -21.11 14.01
CA PHE A 137 5.87 -20.78 12.95
C PHE A 137 6.27 -21.30 11.57
N ASP A 138 7.09 -22.35 11.48
CA ASP A 138 7.47 -22.94 10.19
C ASP A 138 6.23 -23.31 9.36
N TYR A 139 6.26 -22.99 8.06
CA TYR A 139 5.13 -23.21 7.16
C TYR A 139 4.85 -24.69 6.96
N ARG A 140 3.58 -25.10 7.09
CA ARG A 140 3.13 -26.50 7.03
C ARG A 140 2.20 -26.83 5.86
N GLY A 141 2.04 -25.91 4.91
CA GLY A 141 1.20 -26.15 3.75
C GLY A 141 1.84 -27.05 2.69
N GLU A 142 1.13 -27.24 1.58
CA GLU A 142 1.69 -27.89 0.39
C GLU A 142 2.95 -27.13 -0.06
N TRP A 143 4.00 -27.83 -0.49
CA TRP A 143 5.32 -27.24 -0.80
C TRP A 143 6.11 -26.65 0.39
N ALA A 144 5.77 -27.00 1.63
CA ALA A 144 6.69 -26.90 2.77
C ALA A 144 8.00 -27.68 2.52
N ALA A 145 9.04 -27.40 3.29
CA ALA A 145 10.39 -27.96 3.10
C ALA A 145 10.42 -29.51 3.05
N ASP A 146 9.58 -30.18 3.84
CA ASP A 146 9.46 -31.64 3.91
C ASP A 146 8.31 -32.22 3.06
N SER A 147 7.70 -31.39 2.20
CA SER A 147 6.56 -31.80 1.40
C SER A 147 6.90 -32.91 0.40
N LYS A 148 6.04 -33.92 0.32
CA LYS A 148 6.15 -35.01 -0.67
C LYS A 148 6.04 -34.52 -2.12
N MET A 149 5.53 -33.31 -2.34
CA MET A 149 5.39 -32.71 -3.66
C MET A 149 6.75 -32.54 -4.35
N TRP A 150 7.81 -32.24 -3.60
CA TRP A 150 9.16 -32.12 -4.16
C TRP A 150 9.66 -33.42 -4.80
N ALA A 151 9.30 -34.59 -4.26
CA ALA A 151 9.67 -35.87 -4.83
C ALA A 151 8.90 -36.19 -6.13
N ARG A 152 7.69 -35.63 -6.27
CA ARG A 152 6.85 -35.77 -7.48
C ARG A 152 7.33 -34.88 -8.63
N TYR A 153 7.98 -33.77 -8.32
CA TYR A 153 8.44 -32.77 -9.28
C TYR A 153 9.94 -32.48 -9.09
N PRO A 154 10.84 -33.33 -9.65
CA PRO A 154 12.29 -33.22 -9.43
C PRO A 154 12.92 -31.96 -10.02
N THR A 155 12.41 -31.46 -11.15
CA THR A 155 12.90 -30.24 -11.79
C THR A 155 12.55 -29.03 -10.92
N LEU A 156 11.30 -28.97 -10.45
CA LEU A 156 10.86 -27.98 -9.47
C LEU A 156 11.69 -28.04 -8.19
N SER A 157 11.93 -29.24 -7.63
CA SER A 157 12.73 -29.41 -6.42
C SER A 157 14.15 -28.85 -6.57
N THR A 158 14.74 -28.99 -7.77
CA THR A 158 16.08 -28.47 -8.08
C THR A 158 16.07 -26.96 -8.26
N GLU A 159 15.07 -26.39 -8.94
CA GLU A 159 15.00 -24.96 -9.20
C GLU A 159 14.47 -24.14 -8.03
N CYS A 160 13.61 -24.72 -7.19
CA CYS A 160 13.02 -24.10 -6.01
C CYS A 160 13.74 -24.60 -4.76
N SER A 161 14.81 -23.92 -4.36
CA SER A 161 15.52 -24.21 -3.11
C SER A 161 14.57 -24.16 -1.92
N HIS A 162 14.41 -25.29 -1.22
CA HIS A 162 13.44 -25.52 -0.16
C HIS A 162 14.10 -26.04 1.13
N SER A 163 15.42 -25.90 1.25
CA SER A 163 16.21 -26.34 2.42
C SER A 163 16.28 -25.31 3.56
N ASP A 164 16.01 -24.04 3.27
CA ASP A 164 16.00 -22.97 4.27
C ASP A 164 14.63 -22.94 4.97
N PRO A 165 14.54 -23.24 6.28
CA PRO A 165 13.27 -23.28 6.99
C PRO A 165 12.59 -21.91 7.10
N SER A 166 13.33 -20.81 6.90
CA SER A 166 12.77 -19.46 6.86
C SER A 166 12.15 -19.09 5.50
N LEU A 167 12.25 -19.97 4.49
CA LEU A 167 11.69 -19.78 3.17
C LEU A 167 10.72 -20.92 2.84
N PHE A 168 9.59 -20.58 2.23
CA PHE A 168 8.65 -21.57 1.74
C PHE A 168 8.12 -21.19 0.37
N TRP A 169 7.65 -22.17 -0.38
CA TRP A 169 7.09 -21.99 -1.71
C TRP A 169 5.58 -22.17 -1.68
N VAL A 170 4.87 -21.42 -2.52
CA VAL A 170 3.44 -21.55 -2.71
C VAL A 170 3.14 -21.59 -4.21
N ARG A 171 2.27 -22.50 -4.63
CA ARG A 171 1.87 -22.64 -6.02
C ARG A 171 0.75 -21.65 -6.38
N ALA A 172 1.00 -20.85 -7.41
CA ALA A 172 0.00 -19.99 -8.03
C ALA A 172 -0.65 -20.68 -9.25
N ALA A 173 -1.91 -20.34 -9.54
CA ALA A 173 -2.57 -20.75 -10.77
C ALA A 173 -3.53 -19.65 -11.28
N GLU A 174 -3.86 -19.73 -12.56
CA GLU A 174 -4.74 -18.79 -13.28
C GLU A 174 -5.81 -19.57 -14.07
N GLY A 175 -6.75 -18.84 -14.68
CA GLY A 175 -7.81 -19.42 -15.52
C GLY A 175 -8.71 -20.38 -14.73
N GLU A 176 -9.05 -21.51 -15.35
CA GLU A 176 -9.87 -22.55 -14.73
C GLU A 176 -9.22 -23.16 -13.47
N ALA A 177 -7.89 -23.09 -13.37
CA ALA A 177 -7.14 -23.65 -12.25
C ALA A 177 -7.05 -22.70 -11.03
N TYR A 178 -7.58 -21.48 -11.13
CA TYR A 178 -7.46 -20.42 -10.11
C TYR A 178 -7.91 -20.87 -8.72
N GLU A 179 -9.06 -21.56 -8.63
CA GLU A 179 -9.62 -22.00 -7.33
C GLU A 179 -8.80 -23.13 -6.68
N GLN A 180 -8.01 -23.88 -7.45
CA GLN A 180 -7.14 -24.92 -6.91
C GLN A 180 -5.77 -24.38 -6.48
N SER A 181 -5.46 -23.10 -6.75
CA SER A 181 -4.19 -22.48 -6.36
C SER A 181 -4.04 -22.39 -4.84
N ASP A 182 -2.88 -22.82 -4.33
CA ASP A 182 -2.51 -22.62 -2.92
C ASP A 182 -2.40 -21.14 -2.59
N PHE A 183 -1.85 -20.33 -3.51
CA PHE A 183 -1.77 -18.88 -3.35
C PHE A 183 -3.16 -18.26 -3.13
N THR A 184 -4.14 -18.63 -3.97
CA THR A 184 -5.51 -18.13 -3.83
C THR A 184 -6.15 -18.60 -2.53
N LYS A 185 -6.06 -19.89 -2.20
CA LYS A 185 -6.65 -20.46 -0.98
C LYS A 185 -6.10 -19.80 0.28
N ILE A 186 -4.77 -19.63 0.35
CA ILE A 186 -4.08 -19.13 1.53
C ILE A 186 -4.22 -17.61 1.65
N PHE A 187 -4.09 -16.88 0.54
CA PHE A 187 -3.93 -15.42 0.58
C PHE A 187 -5.15 -14.64 0.09
N SER A 188 -6.30 -15.27 -0.19
CA SER A 188 -7.49 -14.58 -0.74
C SER A 188 -7.99 -13.38 0.06
N ARG A 189 -7.79 -13.36 1.39
CA ARG A 189 -8.15 -12.22 2.28
C ARG A 189 -6.98 -11.29 2.59
N SER A 190 -5.81 -11.60 2.06
CA SER A 190 -4.57 -10.87 2.34
C SER A 190 -4.41 -9.66 1.42
N ILE A 191 -3.49 -8.78 1.78
CA ILE A 191 -3.17 -7.60 0.97
C ILE A 191 -1.76 -7.76 0.41
N LEU A 192 -1.65 -7.75 -0.92
CA LEU A 192 -0.37 -7.71 -1.62
C LEU A 192 0.10 -6.25 -1.72
N VAL A 193 1.32 -5.97 -1.29
CA VAL A 193 1.96 -4.66 -1.36
C VAL A 193 3.20 -4.77 -2.24
N VAL A 194 3.28 -3.92 -3.26
CA VAL A 194 4.48 -3.79 -4.09
C VAL A 194 5.01 -2.36 -3.99
N THR A 195 6.27 -2.20 -3.58
CA THR A 195 6.95 -0.91 -3.54
C THR A 195 7.92 -0.84 -4.71
N ARG A 196 7.62 0.05 -5.65
CA ARG A 196 8.48 0.28 -6.81
C ARG A 196 9.75 0.99 -6.36
N ILE A 197 10.88 0.38 -6.67
CA ILE A 197 12.20 0.97 -6.46
C ILE A 197 12.69 1.44 -7.82
N PHE A 198 12.91 2.74 -7.95
CA PHE A 198 13.35 3.31 -9.22
C PHE A 198 14.86 3.11 -9.38
N PRO A 199 15.34 2.74 -10.58
CA PRO A 199 16.77 2.63 -10.85
C PRO A 199 17.50 3.95 -10.59
N PRO A 200 18.82 3.94 -10.31
CA PRO A 200 19.61 5.16 -10.13
C PRO A 200 19.63 6.09 -11.36
N SER A 201 19.25 5.60 -12.54
CA SER A 201 19.09 6.41 -13.76
C SER A 201 17.85 7.29 -13.75
N TRP A 202 16.91 7.05 -12.82
CA TRP A 202 15.73 7.88 -12.63
C TRP A 202 16.01 8.97 -11.60
N GLN A 203 15.32 10.09 -11.77
CA GLN A 203 15.34 11.22 -10.85
C GLN A 203 13.97 11.40 -10.20
N MET A 204 13.95 11.94 -8.99
CA MET A 204 12.72 12.32 -8.29
C MET A 204 12.63 13.84 -8.22
N SER A 205 11.50 14.40 -8.66
CA SER A 205 11.16 15.80 -8.47
C SER A 205 9.89 15.89 -7.61
N ARG A 206 9.89 16.78 -6.61
CA ARG A 206 8.74 16.96 -5.71
C ARG A 206 8.45 18.44 -5.54
N VAL A 207 7.16 18.79 -5.60
CA VAL A 207 6.67 20.15 -5.33
C VAL A 207 5.53 20.09 -4.33
N LYS A 208 5.50 21.05 -3.40
CA LYS A 208 4.46 21.20 -2.37
C LYS A 208 3.35 22.12 -2.89
N GLY A 209 2.15 21.96 -2.33
CA GLY A 209 0.99 22.81 -2.55
C GLY A 209 0.03 22.72 -1.37
N MET A 210 -1.12 23.39 -1.48
CA MET A 210 -2.08 23.44 -0.39
C MET A 210 -3.52 23.48 -0.90
N TRP A 211 -4.36 22.63 -0.33
CA TRP A 211 -5.81 22.80 -0.38
C TRP A 211 -6.22 23.86 0.62
N THR A 212 -7.06 24.78 0.20
CA THR A 212 -7.68 25.86 0.97
C THR A 212 -9.20 25.78 0.79
N LEU A 213 -9.93 26.56 1.56
CA LEU A 213 -11.40 26.64 1.43
C LEU A 213 -11.85 27.11 0.04
N SER A 214 -11.04 27.94 -0.63
CA SER A 214 -11.37 28.47 -1.96
C SER A 214 -11.05 27.49 -3.09
N ASN A 215 -10.04 26.62 -2.92
CA ASN A 215 -9.52 25.77 -4.00
C ASN A 215 -9.82 24.26 -3.84
N SER A 216 -10.41 23.79 -2.73
CA SER A 216 -10.76 22.37 -2.54
C SER A 216 -12.17 22.05 -3.06
N LYS A 217 -12.30 21.77 -4.37
CA LYS A 217 -13.62 21.59 -5.03
C LYS A 217 -13.95 20.15 -5.43
N GLY A 218 -13.35 19.18 -4.75
CA GLY A 218 -13.68 17.78 -5.00
C GLY A 218 -12.99 17.21 -6.26
N PRO A 219 -13.24 15.92 -6.59
CA PRO A 219 -12.70 15.27 -7.78
C PRO A 219 -13.24 15.86 -9.10
N PRO A 220 -12.58 15.60 -10.25
CA PRO A 220 -13.13 15.95 -11.55
C PRO A 220 -14.39 15.14 -11.87
N PHE A 221 -15.22 15.67 -12.77
CA PHE A 221 -16.40 14.97 -13.33
C PHE A 221 -17.46 14.55 -12.30
N GLN A 222 -17.57 15.29 -11.20
CA GLN A 222 -18.67 15.11 -10.25
C GLN A 222 -20.01 15.44 -10.90
N SER A 223 -21.05 14.66 -10.62
CA SER A 223 -22.39 14.84 -11.19
C SER A 223 -23.00 16.22 -10.89
N LEU A 224 -22.63 16.82 -9.75
CA LEU A 224 -23.11 18.14 -9.32
C LEU A 224 -22.22 19.30 -9.82
N ASP A 225 -21.02 19.02 -10.34
CA ASP A 225 -20.09 20.05 -10.80
C ASP A 225 -20.30 20.39 -12.29
N THR A 226 -21.34 21.18 -12.55
CA THR A 226 -21.71 21.63 -13.91
C THR A 226 -20.87 22.79 -14.44
N LYS A 227 -20.01 23.38 -13.60
CA LYS A 227 -19.24 24.60 -13.93
C LYS A 227 -17.73 24.37 -13.95
N GLY A 228 -17.26 23.12 -13.81
CA GLY A 228 -15.84 22.80 -13.78
C GLY A 228 -15.13 23.38 -12.56
N ASN A 229 -15.82 23.50 -11.42
CA ASN A 229 -15.24 23.99 -10.18
C ASN A 229 -14.03 23.17 -9.73
N TRP A 230 -13.98 21.87 -10.05
CA TRP A 230 -12.82 21.02 -9.79
C TRP A 230 -11.51 21.54 -10.43
N LEU A 231 -11.56 22.40 -11.45
CA LEU A 231 -10.36 23.00 -12.05
C LEU A 231 -9.68 24.02 -11.12
N VAL A 232 -10.35 24.51 -10.07
CA VAL A 232 -9.69 25.42 -9.12
C VAL A 232 -8.76 24.68 -8.16
N ASN A 233 -8.86 23.34 -8.07
CA ASN A 233 -7.96 22.50 -7.27
C ASN A 233 -6.48 22.79 -7.55
N PRO A 234 -5.58 22.57 -6.58
CA PRO A 234 -4.14 22.73 -6.76
C PRO A 234 -3.63 22.02 -8.02
N GLN A 235 -2.89 22.77 -8.85
CA GLN A 235 -2.37 22.28 -10.11
C GLN A 235 -0.83 22.24 -10.11
N PHE A 236 -0.27 21.19 -10.70
CA PHE A 236 1.17 21.02 -10.87
C PHE A 236 1.48 20.80 -12.35
N GLN A 237 2.35 21.61 -12.92
CA GLN A 237 2.76 21.52 -14.31
C GLN A 237 4.01 20.67 -14.47
N ILE A 238 3.96 19.70 -15.39
CA ILE A 238 5.09 18.89 -15.80
C ILE A 238 5.55 19.35 -17.18
N HIS A 239 6.76 19.89 -17.25
CA HIS A 239 7.39 20.37 -18.47
C HIS A 239 8.46 19.37 -18.94
N CYS A 240 8.16 18.66 -20.03
CA CYS A 240 9.09 17.67 -20.58
C CYS A 240 10.17 18.37 -21.43
N LYS A 241 11.45 18.15 -21.10
CA LYS A 241 12.58 18.69 -21.89
C LYS A 241 12.92 17.82 -23.10
N GLU A 242 12.67 16.52 -22.99
CA GLU A 242 13.00 15.49 -23.98
C GLU A 242 11.78 15.00 -24.76
N THR A 243 12.01 14.49 -25.97
CA THR A 243 10.93 14.06 -26.91
C THR A 243 9.93 13.10 -26.29
N LYS A 244 10.43 12.11 -25.53
CA LYS A 244 9.64 11.15 -24.74
C LYS A 244 10.28 10.97 -23.38
N THR A 245 9.50 11.17 -22.34
CA THR A 245 9.89 11.01 -20.92
C THR A 245 8.94 10.01 -20.27
N ILE A 246 9.47 8.99 -19.61
CA ILE A 246 8.69 8.03 -18.85
C ILE A 246 8.66 8.51 -17.40
N CYS A 247 7.47 8.63 -16.85
CA CYS A 247 7.24 9.15 -15.50
C CYS A 247 6.37 8.20 -14.67
N PHE A 248 6.57 8.24 -13.36
CA PHE A 248 5.63 7.73 -12.38
C PHE A 248 5.19 8.90 -11.49
N ILE A 249 3.89 9.04 -11.28
CA ILE A 249 3.30 10.20 -10.60
C ILE A 249 2.57 9.73 -9.34
N ASP A 250 2.84 10.42 -8.25
CA ASP A 250 2.27 10.20 -6.92
C ASP A 250 1.90 11.56 -6.33
N VAL A 251 0.69 11.65 -5.82
CA VAL A 251 0.20 12.82 -5.09
C VAL A 251 -0.13 12.37 -3.68
N GLY A 252 0.43 13.03 -2.68
CA GLY A 252 0.13 12.72 -1.29
C GLY A 252 -0.23 13.92 -0.46
N GLN A 253 -0.72 13.60 0.72
CA GLN A 253 -1.19 14.51 1.75
C GLN A 253 -0.45 14.23 3.06
N SER A 254 -0.65 15.09 4.06
CA SER A 254 0.01 14.96 5.35
C SER A 254 -0.19 13.59 6.02
N ASP A 255 0.85 13.15 6.73
CA ASP A 255 0.77 11.96 7.57
C ASP A 255 -0.13 12.21 8.78
N LEU A 256 -1.22 11.45 8.91
CA LEU A 256 -2.17 11.59 10.01
C LEU A 256 -1.62 11.16 11.37
N ARG A 257 -0.58 10.30 11.38
CA ARG A 257 0.08 9.88 12.63
C ARG A 257 0.64 11.09 13.37
N LEU A 258 1.07 12.13 12.65
CA LEU A 258 1.55 13.39 13.22
C LEU A 258 0.43 14.24 13.84
N LYS A 259 -0.83 13.97 13.48
CA LYS A 259 -2.01 14.64 14.03
C LYS A 259 -2.70 13.81 15.13
N GLY A 260 -2.20 12.60 15.41
CA GLY A 260 -2.84 11.66 16.34
C GLY A 260 -4.14 11.06 15.80
N GLU A 261 -4.41 11.18 14.49
CA GLU A 261 -5.59 10.63 13.83
C GLU A 261 -5.32 9.22 13.28
N ASP A 262 -6.37 8.40 13.23
CA ASP A 262 -6.27 6.97 12.92
C ASP A 262 -6.73 6.62 11.49
N GLU A 263 -7.49 7.50 10.85
CA GLU A 263 -8.11 7.23 9.56
C GLU A 263 -8.19 8.47 8.66
N TYR A 264 -7.85 8.26 7.39
CA TYR A 264 -8.04 9.26 6.34
C TYR A 264 -9.52 9.37 5.98
N LYS A 265 -10.22 10.35 6.57
CA LYS A 265 -11.63 10.66 6.25
C LYS A 265 -11.80 11.24 4.86
N SER A 266 -10.77 11.89 4.33
CA SER A 266 -10.79 12.51 3.01
C SER A 266 -9.80 11.81 2.09
N PRO A 267 -10.20 11.49 0.84
CA PRO A 267 -9.31 10.87 -0.12
C PRO A 267 -8.28 11.87 -0.60
N VAL A 268 -7.14 11.37 -1.03
CA VAL A 268 -6.24 12.11 -1.93
C VAL A 268 -6.35 11.49 -3.30
N GLY A 269 -6.38 12.34 -4.34
CA GLY A 269 -6.33 11.88 -5.71
C GLY A 269 -5.85 12.95 -6.66
N PHE A 270 -5.69 12.56 -7.92
CA PHE A 270 -5.34 13.48 -8.98
C PHE A 270 -5.83 13.01 -10.34
N ALA A 271 -5.94 13.96 -11.26
CA ALA A 271 -6.10 13.72 -12.69
C ALA A 271 -4.92 14.33 -13.45
N LEU A 272 -4.43 13.64 -14.47
CA LEU A 272 -3.37 14.15 -15.35
C LEU A 272 -3.93 14.48 -16.74
N LEU A 273 -3.73 15.72 -17.15
CA LEU A 273 -4.26 16.32 -18.39
C LEU A 273 -3.15 17.02 -19.18
N ARG A 274 -3.43 17.37 -20.44
CA ARG A 274 -2.62 18.35 -21.18
C ARG A 274 -3.11 19.75 -20.83
N ALA A 275 -2.22 20.73 -20.71
CA ALA A 275 -2.61 22.11 -20.43
C ALA A 275 -3.54 22.68 -21.51
N ARG A 276 -3.26 22.38 -22.79
CA ARG A 276 -4.10 22.79 -23.92
C ARG A 276 -5.54 22.29 -23.81
N THR A 277 -5.74 21.07 -23.31
CA THR A 277 -7.08 20.50 -23.09
C THR A 277 -7.88 21.36 -22.11
N ILE A 278 -7.22 21.86 -21.06
CA ILE A 278 -7.84 22.76 -20.09
C ILE A 278 -8.16 24.12 -20.72
N GLN A 279 -7.24 24.67 -21.52
CA GLN A 279 -7.43 25.97 -22.19
C GLN A 279 -8.55 25.93 -23.24
N ASP A 280 -8.59 24.88 -24.05
CA ASP A 280 -9.53 24.76 -25.17
C ASP A 280 -10.96 24.46 -24.70
N LYS A 281 -11.11 23.63 -23.65
CA LYS A 281 -12.42 23.12 -23.21
C LYS A 281 -12.93 23.75 -21.92
N GLY A 282 -12.06 24.31 -21.09
CA GLY A 282 -12.40 24.84 -19.77
C GLY A 282 -13.25 23.86 -18.96
N PRO A 283 -14.47 24.23 -18.55
CA PRO A 283 -15.33 23.36 -17.74
C PRO A 283 -15.92 22.15 -18.50
N ASN A 284 -15.84 22.12 -19.84
CA ASN A 284 -16.43 21.05 -20.67
C ASN A 284 -15.51 19.82 -20.85
N ILE A 285 -14.44 19.70 -20.07
CA ILE A 285 -13.55 18.53 -20.11
C ILE A 285 -14.36 17.30 -19.70
N THR A 286 -14.12 16.19 -20.38
CA THR A 286 -14.72 14.88 -20.10
C THR A 286 -13.63 13.84 -19.79
N LEU A 287 -14.02 12.65 -19.32
CA LEU A 287 -13.08 11.54 -19.12
C LEU A 287 -12.33 11.16 -20.40
N GLN A 288 -12.90 11.39 -21.58
CA GLN A 288 -12.28 11.09 -22.87
C GLN A 288 -11.14 12.06 -23.22
N ASP A 289 -11.07 13.20 -22.54
CA ASP A 289 -10.04 14.23 -22.75
C ASP A 289 -8.75 13.97 -21.98
N LEU A 290 -8.78 12.96 -21.10
CA LEU A 290 -7.64 12.46 -20.38
C LEU A 290 -6.73 11.64 -21.28
N LEU A 291 -5.45 11.50 -20.89
CA LEU A 291 -4.54 10.57 -21.56
C LEU A 291 -5.10 9.15 -21.47
N ASN A 292 -4.85 8.29 -22.46
CA ASN A 292 -5.30 6.90 -22.43
C ASN A 292 -4.15 5.98 -21.97
N PRO A 293 -4.37 5.08 -20.99
CA PRO A 293 -5.53 4.97 -20.09
C PRO A 293 -5.69 6.20 -19.19
N PRO A 294 -6.94 6.59 -18.83
CA PRO A 294 -7.22 7.79 -18.04
C PRO A 294 -6.42 7.78 -16.74
N PRO A 295 -5.45 8.71 -16.56
CA PRO A 295 -4.60 8.76 -15.39
C PRO A 295 -5.31 9.49 -14.25
N ILE A 296 -6.42 8.90 -13.78
CA ILE A 296 -7.05 9.26 -12.52
C ILE A 296 -6.66 8.21 -11.48
N ALA A 297 -6.14 8.67 -10.35
CA ALA A 297 -5.91 7.83 -9.19
C ALA A 297 -6.43 8.54 -7.94
N TYR A 298 -7.09 7.81 -7.05
CA TYR A 298 -7.49 8.31 -5.74
C TYR A 298 -7.57 7.18 -4.73
N ARG A 299 -7.51 7.53 -3.45
CA ARG A 299 -7.71 6.60 -2.32
C ARG A 299 -7.86 7.35 -1.00
N PHE A 300 -8.49 6.68 -0.04
CA PHE A 300 -8.45 7.07 1.36
C PHE A 300 -7.12 6.59 1.95
N GLY A 301 -6.15 7.50 2.02
CA GLY A 301 -4.79 7.19 2.42
C GLY A 301 -3.88 8.41 2.31
N ARG A 302 -2.60 8.23 2.64
CA ARG A 302 -1.58 9.29 2.61
C ARG A 302 -1.20 9.69 1.20
N ASP A 303 -1.15 8.74 0.28
CA ASP A 303 -0.62 8.96 -1.07
C ASP A 303 -1.41 8.18 -2.10
N ALA A 304 -1.76 8.80 -3.22
CA ALA A 304 -2.36 8.19 -4.41
C ALA A 304 -1.37 8.23 -5.57
N SER A 305 -1.19 7.11 -6.27
CA SER A 305 -0.28 6.98 -7.39
C SER A 305 -0.91 6.24 -8.55
N LEU A 306 -0.38 6.42 -9.76
CA LEU A 306 -0.78 5.58 -10.89
C LEU A 306 -0.36 4.11 -10.65
N ALA A 307 -1.09 3.18 -11.24
CA ALA A 307 -0.74 1.75 -11.22
C ALA A 307 0.36 1.38 -12.24
N PHE A 308 0.80 2.34 -13.06
CA PHE A 308 1.71 2.16 -14.18
C PHE A 308 2.54 3.43 -14.40
N VAL A 309 3.59 3.31 -15.20
CA VAL A 309 4.37 4.46 -15.68
C VAL A 309 3.69 5.08 -16.90
N VAL A 310 3.67 6.40 -16.98
CA VAL A 310 3.13 7.15 -18.12
C VAL A 310 4.26 7.61 -19.04
N THR A 311 4.01 7.61 -20.35
CA THR A 311 4.92 8.23 -21.32
C THR A 311 4.39 9.61 -21.69
N LEU A 312 5.16 10.64 -21.38
CA LEU A 312 4.87 12.04 -21.69
C LEU A 312 5.72 12.50 -22.88
N GLU A 313 5.10 13.18 -23.84
CA GLU A 313 5.74 13.69 -25.05
C GLU A 313 5.92 15.20 -24.97
N ARG A 314 7.09 15.70 -25.38
CA ARG A 314 7.39 17.15 -25.36
C ARG A 314 6.40 17.98 -26.15
N LYS A 315 5.85 17.47 -27.26
CA LYS A 315 4.89 18.18 -28.11
C LYS A 315 3.56 18.49 -27.40
N ASP A 316 3.23 17.73 -26.37
CA ASP A 316 2.01 17.87 -25.59
C ASP A 316 2.26 18.58 -24.24
N SER A 317 3.52 18.94 -23.96
CA SER A 317 3.94 19.67 -22.78
C SER A 317 3.44 21.13 -22.83
N PRO A 318 3.04 21.73 -21.70
CA PRO A 318 3.02 21.15 -20.36
C PRO A 318 1.81 20.25 -20.10
N TYR A 319 2.04 19.23 -19.27
CA TYR A 319 0.99 18.45 -18.65
C TYR A 319 0.61 19.06 -17.31
N VAL A 320 -0.63 18.85 -16.88
CA VAL A 320 -1.17 19.39 -15.63
C VAL A 320 -1.69 18.25 -14.78
N VAL A 321 -1.14 18.11 -13.58
CA VAL A 321 -1.67 17.26 -12.50
C VAL A 321 -2.61 18.12 -11.67
N VAL A 322 -3.89 17.80 -11.67
CA VAL A 322 -4.90 18.47 -10.84
C VAL A 322 -5.16 17.60 -9.62
N ALA A 323 -4.68 18.03 -8.46
CA ALA A 323 -4.76 17.27 -7.21
C ALA A 323 -6.04 17.63 -6.44
N PHE A 324 -6.86 16.64 -6.13
CA PHE A 324 -8.15 16.83 -5.48
C PHE A 324 -8.26 16.02 -4.18
N SER A 325 -9.16 16.49 -3.31
CA SER A 325 -9.70 15.73 -2.19
C SER A 325 -11.23 15.69 -2.27
N GLN A 326 -11.96 15.29 -1.22
CA GLN A 326 -13.42 15.37 -1.18
C GLN A 326 -13.88 16.83 -1.06
N GLU A 327 -15.06 17.15 -1.60
CA GLU A 327 -15.64 18.49 -1.43
C GLU A 327 -15.95 18.76 0.05
N GLY A 328 -15.63 19.96 0.55
CA GLY A 328 -15.92 20.36 1.93
C GLY A 328 -14.94 19.84 2.98
N VAL A 329 -13.73 19.38 2.60
CA VAL A 329 -12.65 19.11 3.56
C VAL A 329 -12.47 20.34 4.45
N SER A 330 -12.71 20.15 5.74
CA SER A 330 -12.61 21.16 6.77
C SER A 330 -11.16 21.61 6.93
N GLY A 331 -10.79 22.66 6.20
CA GLY A 331 -9.59 23.44 6.44
C GLY A 331 -8.32 22.90 5.79
N VAL A 332 -7.60 23.81 5.14
CA VAL A 332 -6.13 23.84 4.94
C VAL A 332 -5.41 22.48 5.02
N GLY A 333 -5.15 21.86 3.87
CA GLY A 333 -4.43 20.60 3.77
C GLY A 333 -3.17 20.72 2.91
N ARG A 334 -2.02 20.21 3.38
CA ARG A 334 -0.81 20.14 2.55
C ARG A 334 -0.93 19.01 1.54
N VAL A 335 -0.54 19.30 0.31
CA VAL A 335 -0.43 18.33 -0.78
C VAL A 335 0.98 18.37 -1.35
N HIS A 336 1.51 17.23 -1.77
CA HIS A 336 2.76 17.14 -2.50
C HIS A 336 2.56 16.32 -3.78
N CYS A 337 3.10 16.82 -4.89
CA CYS A 337 3.20 16.08 -6.14
C CYS A 337 4.64 15.58 -6.27
N THR A 338 4.81 14.27 -6.41
CA THR A 338 6.09 13.59 -6.62
C THR A 338 6.09 12.94 -7.99
N VAL A 339 7.11 13.23 -8.79
CA VAL A 339 7.29 12.64 -10.11
C VAL A 339 8.66 11.98 -10.16
N TRP A 340 8.68 10.67 -10.33
CA TRP A 340 9.90 9.96 -10.73
C TRP A 340 9.96 9.92 -12.25
N HIS A 341 11.11 10.19 -12.83
CA HIS A 341 11.27 10.28 -14.28
C HIS A 341 12.62 9.76 -14.75
N ASN A 342 12.64 9.17 -15.95
CA ASN A 342 13.85 8.60 -16.54
C ASN A 342 14.67 9.61 -17.35
N LYS A 343 14.15 10.83 -17.56
CA LYS A 343 14.81 11.91 -18.29
C LYS A 343 14.43 13.26 -17.69
N PRO A 344 15.30 14.28 -17.80
CA PRO A 344 15.06 15.58 -17.19
C PRO A 344 13.70 16.19 -17.57
N LEU A 345 12.94 16.56 -16.54
CA LEU A 345 11.74 17.37 -16.66
C LEU A 345 11.81 18.52 -15.65
N LEU A 346 10.95 19.52 -15.83
CA LEU A 346 10.73 20.57 -14.86
C LEU A 346 9.34 20.41 -14.27
N LEU A 347 9.28 20.22 -12.94
CA LEU A 347 8.04 20.18 -12.18
C LEU A 347 7.82 21.55 -11.54
N ARG A 348 6.68 22.17 -11.82
CA ARG A 348 6.24 23.43 -11.19
C ARG A 348 4.89 23.17 -10.52
N GLY A 349 4.54 23.90 -9.48
CA GLY A 349 3.20 23.79 -8.91
C GLY A 349 3.01 24.63 -7.67
N GLY A 350 1.83 24.48 -7.08
CA GLY A 350 1.36 25.28 -5.95
C GLY A 350 0.38 26.39 -6.34
N GLU A 351 0.29 26.73 -7.64
CA GLU A 351 -0.57 27.81 -8.15
C GLU A 351 -1.65 27.26 -9.10
N THR A 352 -2.87 27.82 -9.02
CA THR A 352 -3.98 27.49 -9.93
C THR A 352 -3.76 28.16 -11.29
N VAL A 353 -3.36 27.39 -12.30
CA VAL A 353 -3.10 27.89 -13.68
C VAL A 353 -4.36 28.49 -14.33
N HIS A 354 -5.55 28.09 -13.87
CA HIS A 354 -6.84 28.55 -14.39
C HIS A 354 -7.22 29.96 -13.90
N LEU A 355 -6.45 30.61 -13.02
CA LEU A 355 -6.70 31.99 -12.62
C LEU A 355 -5.87 32.96 -13.48
N GLN A 356 -6.23 33.10 -14.75
CA GLN A 356 -5.93 34.34 -15.49
C GLN A 356 -7.08 35.32 -15.29
N ASP A 357 -7.09 35.98 -14.13
CA ASP A 357 -7.47 37.40 -14.07
C ASP A 357 -6.88 38.06 -12.81
N GLY A 358 -5.72 38.69 -12.99
CA GLY A 358 -5.43 40.00 -12.41
C GLY A 358 -5.31 40.22 -10.89
N SER A 359 -5.28 39.21 -10.01
CA SER A 359 -5.05 39.45 -8.58
C SER A 359 -3.74 38.84 -8.05
N GLU A 360 -3.19 39.53 -7.05
CA GLU A 360 -1.80 39.62 -6.64
C GLU A 360 -1.03 38.29 -6.45
N ARG A 361 0.22 38.30 -6.92
CA ARG A 361 1.25 37.30 -6.61
C ARG A 361 1.59 37.42 -5.12
N ASP A 362 1.09 36.50 -4.31
CA ASP A 362 1.60 36.34 -2.95
C ASP A 362 2.97 35.63 -3.04
N ARG A 363 4.03 36.42 -3.05
CA ARG A 363 5.42 35.94 -2.93
C ARG A 363 5.67 35.63 -1.47
N GLY A 364 5.33 34.42 -1.05
CA GLY A 364 5.58 33.93 0.29
C GLY A 364 5.83 32.44 0.27
N ASP A 365 7.07 32.06 -0.06
CA ASP A 365 7.87 31.02 0.60
C ASP A 365 8.97 30.57 -0.36
N GLU A 366 10.20 30.66 0.16
CA GLU A 366 11.46 30.53 -0.56
C GLU A 366 11.60 29.18 -1.28
N ASP A 367 12.19 29.24 -2.48
CA ASP A 367 12.66 28.09 -3.24
C ASP A 367 13.66 27.27 -2.41
N GLU A 368 13.18 26.27 -1.66
CA GLU A 368 14.06 25.18 -1.20
C GLU A 368 14.34 24.25 -2.39
N GLU A 369 15.41 24.58 -3.11
CA GLU A 369 16.06 23.64 -4.02
C GLU A 369 16.68 22.51 -3.18
N LEU A 370 15.96 21.39 -3.01
CA LEU A 370 16.54 20.17 -2.45
C LEU A 370 17.50 19.54 -3.47
N VAL A 371 18.69 20.13 -3.57
CA VAL A 371 19.86 19.46 -4.15
C VAL A 371 20.21 18.30 -3.24
N ALA A 372 20.38 17.11 -3.80
CA ALA A 372 20.96 15.98 -3.07
C ALA A 372 22.40 16.35 -2.67
N SER A 373 22.60 16.81 -1.44
CA SER A 373 23.93 16.96 -0.88
C SER A 373 24.52 15.57 -0.69
N LYS A 374 25.58 15.27 -1.46
CA LYS A 374 26.57 14.31 -1.00
C LYS A 374 27.16 14.88 0.28
N GLU A 375 26.68 14.44 1.44
CA GLU A 375 27.45 14.57 2.66
C GLU A 375 28.61 13.58 2.55
N GLU A 376 29.81 14.11 2.34
CA GLU A 376 31.03 13.40 2.69
C GLU A 376 31.03 13.22 4.21
N LEU A 377 31.05 11.97 4.65
CA LEU A 377 31.26 11.61 6.05
C LEU A 377 32.58 12.28 6.52
N PRO A 378 32.57 13.06 7.60
CA PRO A 378 33.82 13.59 8.15
C PRO A 378 34.67 12.41 8.64
N ASP A 379 35.95 12.42 8.27
CA ASP A 379 36.95 11.46 8.75
C ASP A 379 36.93 11.40 10.28
N ALA A 380 36.89 10.18 10.81
CA ALA A 380 36.95 9.94 12.24
C ALA A 380 38.31 10.39 12.81
N ASP A 381 38.31 11.40 13.68
CA ASP A 381 39.47 11.78 14.48
C ASP A 381 39.77 10.66 15.51
N PRO A 382 41.00 10.11 15.59
CA PRO A 382 41.32 8.98 16.46
C PRO A 382 41.47 9.30 17.96
N GLN A 383 41.04 10.47 18.46
CA GLN A 383 41.23 10.87 19.85
C GLN A 383 39.93 11.22 20.56
N ASP A 384 39.15 10.19 20.94
CA ASP A 384 38.23 10.29 22.08
C ASP A 384 38.02 8.90 22.70
N GLN A 385 39.08 8.40 23.34
CA GLN A 385 38.98 7.37 24.36
C GLN A 385 38.91 8.05 25.72
N HIS A 386 37.90 7.65 26.51
CA HIS A 386 37.64 7.98 27.91
C HIS A 386 36.78 9.21 28.22
N ILE A 387 35.45 9.00 28.34
CA ILE A 387 34.69 9.65 29.41
C ILE A 387 33.79 8.62 30.10
N ALA A 388 33.91 8.58 31.43
CA ALA A 388 33.31 7.63 32.34
C ALA A 388 31.80 7.82 32.53
N VAL A 389 31.13 6.70 32.81
CA VAL A 389 29.74 6.54 33.20
C VAL A 389 29.47 7.21 34.56
N ALA A 390 28.50 8.11 34.61
CA ALA A 390 27.86 8.53 35.86
C ALA A 390 26.34 8.26 35.75
N GLY A 391 25.87 7.26 36.48
CA GLY A 391 24.47 6.84 36.50
C GLY A 391 23.57 7.87 37.20
N ARG A 392 22.43 8.17 36.58
CA ARG A 392 21.27 8.77 37.25
C ARG A 392 20.16 7.72 37.30
N ALA A 393 19.64 7.49 38.51
CA ALA A 393 18.54 6.56 38.76
C ALA A 393 17.26 6.96 38.01
N ALA A 394 16.55 5.96 37.47
CA ALA A 394 15.26 6.12 36.82
C ALA A 394 14.19 6.56 37.82
N ALA A 395 13.35 7.52 37.43
CA ALA A 395 12.15 7.88 38.17
C ALA A 395 11.11 6.74 38.12
N PRO A 396 10.34 6.48 39.18
CA PRO A 396 9.35 5.41 39.20
C PRO A 396 8.16 5.75 38.30
N ALA A 397 7.62 4.73 37.63
CA ALA A 397 6.43 4.83 36.77
C ALA A 397 5.18 5.28 37.56
N PRO A 398 4.22 5.99 36.93
CA PRO A 398 2.99 6.40 37.61
C PRO A 398 2.16 5.16 37.96
N ARG A 399 1.64 5.11 39.19
CA ARG A 399 0.66 4.09 39.60
C ARG A 399 -0.68 4.38 38.91
N GLU A 400 -1.16 3.43 38.12
CA GLU A 400 -2.52 3.46 37.57
C GLU A 400 -3.56 3.42 38.70
N ASP A 401 -4.56 4.29 38.58
CA ASP A 401 -5.66 4.41 39.53
C ASP A 401 -6.63 3.23 39.33
N LYS A 402 -6.76 2.36 40.36
CA LYS A 402 -7.59 1.14 40.32
C LYS A 402 -9.04 1.44 39.92
N SER A 403 -9.54 2.63 40.24
CA SER A 403 -10.88 3.08 39.86
C SER A 403 -11.08 3.17 38.34
N ALA A 404 -10.05 3.55 37.59
CA ALA A 404 -10.13 3.69 36.13
C ALA A 404 -10.11 2.33 35.43
N ARG A 405 -9.40 1.35 36.00
CA ARG A 405 -9.38 -0.02 35.51
C ARG A 405 -10.71 -0.73 35.73
N GLU A 406 -11.29 -0.61 36.92
CA GLU A 406 -12.61 -1.20 37.24
C GLU A 406 -13.73 -0.61 36.36
N LYS A 407 -13.65 0.67 35.99
CA LYS A 407 -14.58 1.29 35.04
C LYS A 407 -14.45 0.73 33.63
N ARG A 408 -13.23 0.50 33.14
CA ARG A 408 -13.00 -0.11 31.82
C ARG A 408 -13.47 -1.56 31.77
N GLU A 409 -13.19 -2.34 32.80
CA GLU A 409 -13.63 -3.73 32.88
C GLU A 409 -15.19 -3.81 32.94
N ALA A 410 -15.85 -2.89 33.65
CA ALA A 410 -17.32 -2.83 33.68
C ALA A 410 -17.95 -2.41 32.33
N GLU A 411 -17.27 -1.55 31.57
CA GLU A 411 -17.72 -1.09 30.24
C GLU A 411 -17.55 -2.19 29.19
N GLU A 412 -16.46 -2.95 29.23
CA GLU A 412 -16.24 -4.13 28.38
C GLU A 412 -17.27 -5.23 28.65
N ASP A 413 -17.64 -5.46 29.91
CA ASP A 413 -18.67 -6.43 30.30
C ASP A 413 -20.08 -6.03 29.81
N GLN A 414 -20.39 -4.73 29.77
CA GLN A 414 -21.65 -4.24 29.17
C GLN A 414 -21.68 -4.44 27.66
N ILE A 415 -20.55 -4.18 26.98
CA ILE A 415 -20.43 -4.38 25.53
C ILE A 415 -20.54 -5.87 25.17
N ALA A 416 -19.96 -6.76 25.98
CA ALA A 416 -20.08 -8.20 25.81
C ALA A 416 -21.53 -8.69 25.96
N LYS A 417 -22.26 -8.22 26.98
CA LYS A 417 -23.69 -8.55 27.17
C LYS A 417 -24.57 -8.04 26.04
N ALA A 418 -24.29 -6.85 25.50
CA ALA A 418 -25.01 -6.31 24.35
C ALA A 418 -24.80 -7.15 23.07
N ARG A 419 -23.58 -7.64 22.85
CA ARG A 419 -23.27 -8.53 21.72
C ARG A 419 -23.96 -9.89 21.84
N GLN A 420 -24.03 -10.44 23.05
CA GLN A 420 -24.74 -11.71 23.30
C GLN A 420 -26.24 -11.57 23.01
N GLY A 421 -26.88 -10.50 23.50
CA GLY A 421 -28.30 -10.23 23.24
C GLY A 421 -28.63 -10.04 21.76
N ALA A 422 -27.74 -9.41 20.99
CA ALA A 422 -27.90 -9.26 19.55
C ALA A 422 -27.76 -10.59 18.78
N SER A 423 -26.89 -11.49 19.26
CA SER A 423 -26.73 -12.84 18.71
C SER A 423 -27.98 -13.71 18.96
N ASP A 424 -28.56 -13.63 20.16
CA ASP A 424 -29.74 -14.42 20.53
C ASP A 424 -31.00 -13.94 19.81
N ALA A 425 -31.14 -12.62 19.58
CA ALA A 425 -32.20 -12.06 18.74
C ALA A 425 -32.10 -12.52 17.27
N LYS A 426 -30.87 -12.69 16.74
CA LYS A 426 -30.64 -13.19 15.38
C LYS A 426 -31.04 -14.65 15.22
N LYS A 427 -30.82 -15.48 16.24
CA LYS A 427 -31.25 -16.89 16.26
C LYS A 427 -32.77 -17.04 16.35
N ALA A 428 -33.47 -16.15 17.05
CA ALA A 428 -34.93 -16.18 17.14
C ALA A 428 -35.65 -15.88 15.80
N VAL A 429 -35.04 -15.03 14.96
CA VAL A 429 -35.61 -14.66 13.64
C VAL A 429 -35.43 -15.76 12.59
N GLN A 430 -34.38 -16.58 12.69
CA GLN A 430 -34.14 -17.69 11.75
C GLN A 430 -34.98 -18.95 12.02
N GLY A 431 -35.62 -19.08 13.20
CA GLY A 431 -36.46 -20.22 13.55
C GLY A 431 -37.89 -20.19 13.03
N SER A 432 -38.30 -19.13 12.32
CA SER A 432 -39.72 -18.83 12.06
C SER A 432 -40.05 -18.56 10.58
N LEU A 433 -39.73 -19.49 9.66
CA LEU A 433 -40.21 -19.44 8.27
C LEU A 433 -40.74 -20.81 7.82
N PRO A 434 -41.98 -20.94 7.29
CA PRO A 434 -42.53 -22.22 6.85
C PRO A 434 -42.14 -22.56 5.40
N VAL A 435 -41.96 -23.87 5.16
CA VAL A 435 -41.57 -24.51 3.89
C VAL A 435 -42.77 -24.56 2.92
N SER A 436 -42.61 -24.10 1.68
CA SER A 436 -43.58 -24.29 0.59
C SER A 436 -43.06 -25.26 -0.49
N GLN A 437 -43.90 -26.25 -0.81
CA GLN A 437 -43.65 -27.38 -1.71
C GLN A 437 -43.69 -27.01 -3.21
N SER A 438 -42.93 -27.78 -3.99
CA SER A 438 -42.80 -27.80 -5.45
C SER A 438 -43.93 -28.56 -6.16
N VAL A 439 -44.34 -28.11 -7.36
CA VAL A 439 -45.16 -28.85 -8.35
C VAL A 439 -44.60 -28.58 -9.78
N PRO A 440 -44.58 -29.56 -10.71
CA PRO A 440 -43.77 -29.50 -11.93
C PRO A 440 -44.54 -28.99 -13.16
N ALA A 441 -43.83 -28.43 -14.15
CA ALA A 441 -44.38 -27.98 -15.42
C ALA A 441 -44.01 -28.94 -16.56
N GLY A 442 -45.02 -29.43 -17.28
CA GLY A 442 -44.89 -30.15 -18.54
C GLY A 442 -45.81 -29.56 -19.61
N GLY A 443 -45.25 -29.40 -20.81
CA GLY A 443 -45.97 -29.49 -22.09
C GLY A 443 -46.69 -28.24 -22.62
N ALA A 444 -46.11 -27.63 -23.67
CA ALA A 444 -46.70 -27.46 -25.00
C ALA A 444 -46.14 -26.19 -25.68
N GLY A 445 -45.55 -26.38 -26.86
CA GLY A 445 -45.04 -25.29 -27.68
C GLY A 445 -46.13 -24.56 -28.44
N LEU A 446 -45.78 -23.38 -28.96
CA LEU A 446 -46.19 -22.82 -30.25
C LEU A 446 -45.36 -21.53 -30.48
N ARG A 447 -44.57 -21.50 -31.56
CA ARG A 447 -44.09 -20.28 -32.26
C ARG A 447 -45.10 -19.96 -33.38
N PRO A 448 -44.89 -18.93 -34.22
CA PRO A 448 -44.61 -17.51 -33.98
C PRO A 448 -45.63 -16.63 -34.76
N LYS A 449 -45.54 -15.29 -34.67
CA LYS A 449 -45.56 -14.36 -35.84
C LYS A 449 -45.59 -12.88 -35.43
N ASP A 450 -44.73 -12.14 -36.12
CA ASP A 450 -44.88 -10.79 -36.70
C ASP A 450 -45.49 -9.65 -35.88
N ALA A 451 -44.71 -8.57 -35.74
CA ALA A 451 -44.94 -7.29 -36.42
C ALA A 451 -44.67 -6.05 -35.53
N VAL A 452 -43.86 -5.16 -36.11
CA VAL A 452 -43.56 -3.74 -35.79
C VAL A 452 -42.54 -3.48 -34.69
#